data_AF-A0A9R0K2M7-F1
#
_entry.id   AF-A0A9R0K2M7-F1
#
_cell.length_a   1.000
_cell.length_b   1.000
_cell.length_c   1.000
_cell.angle_alpha   90.00
_cell.angle_beta   90.00
_cell.angle_gamma   90.00
#
_symmetry.space_group_name_H-M   'P 1'
#
loop_
_entity.id
_entity.type
_entity.pdbx_description
1 polymer ?
#
loop_
_entity_poly.entity_id
_entity_poly.type
_entity_poly.pdbx_seq_one_letter_code
_entity_poly.pdbx_strand_id
1 'polypeptide(L)'
;MSFALWMVFAIIMRFTTHFDFANASDPSPLQDFCVAVDNPNSAVFVNGRFCKNPKDVEIEDLVYKGFNIPGDTNNTQGAEATLVDINKFPALNTLGVSMARIDFGPFGLNTIHLHPRSSEIFAVLEGTLYAGVVTTDYKLYDTVLRKGDMIVFPQGLIHFQFNLGKTNAFAIASFGSQNPGRINVVDGLFGTRPRILDDVLTKAFQVDKIVIQELLSHFSSQNSSINTIGRSILQLFAQTTNDCAN
;
A
#
# COMPACT_ATOMS: atom_id res chain seq x y z
N MET A 1 56.30 -12.68 14.29
CA MET A 1 55.22 -13.16 13.39
C MET A 1 53.89 -13.40 14.12
N SER A 2 53.55 -12.63 15.18
CA SER A 2 52.43 -12.99 16.09
C SER A 2 51.42 -11.89 16.39
N PHE A 3 51.68 -10.62 16.05
CA PHE A 3 50.75 -9.51 16.36
C PHE A 3 49.97 -9.04 15.13
N ALA A 4 50.64 -8.92 13.98
CA ALA A 4 49.99 -8.55 12.72
C ALA A 4 48.95 -9.58 12.25
N LEU A 5 49.21 -10.88 12.46
CA LEU A 5 48.26 -11.94 12.12
C LEU A 5 47.00 -11.89 13.00
N TRP A 6 47.16 -11.58 14.28
CA TRP A 6 46.06 -11.39 15.23
C TRP A 6 45.22 -10.15 14.91
N MET A 7 45.85 -9.03 14.52
CA MET A 7 45.15 -7.85 14.04
C MET A 7 44.33 -8.13 12.78
N VAL A 8 44.91 -8.82 11.78
CA VAL A 8 44.19 -9.19 10.56
C VAL A 8 43.02 -10.11 10.87
N PHE A 9 43.20 -11.10 11.75
CA PHE A 9 42.12 -12.00 12.16
C PHE A 9 41.01 -11.27 12.94
N ALA A 10 41.36 -10.32 13.81
CA ALA A 10 40.40 -9.48 14.54
C ALA A 10 39.66 -8.50 13.63
N ILE A 11 40.32 -7.97 12.60
CA ILE A 11 39.70 -7.13 11.56
C ILE A 11 38.72 -7.96 10.73
N ILE A 12 39.13 -9.16 10.27
CA ILE A 12 38.25 -10.07 9.52
C ILE A 12 37.04 -10.48 10.37
N MET A 13 37.23 -10.81 11.66
CA MET A 13 36.11 -11.12 12.57
C MET A 13 35.15 -9.93 12.77
N ARG A 14 35.66 -8.69 12.82
CA ARG A 14 34.81 -7.48 12.88
C ARG A 14 34.04 -7.21 11.58
N PHE A 15 34.56 -7.61 10.42
CA PHE A 15 33.83 -7.47 9.16
C PHE A 15 32.75 -8.56 8.97
N THR A 16 32.92 -9.75 9.58
CA THR A 16 31.93 -10.84 9.47
C THR A 16 30.70 -10.69 10.38
N THR A 17 30.68 -9.74 11.31
CA THR A 17 29.56 -9.56 12.26
C THR A 17 28.55 -8.48 11.83
N HIS A 18 28.64 -7.96 10.61
CA HIS A 18 27.69 -6.96 10.07
C HIS A 18 27.05 -7.46 8.76
N PHE A 19 26.62 -8.73 8.74
CA PHE A 19 25.63 -9.19 7.76
C PHE A 19 24.25 -8.85 8.31
N ASP A 20 23.81 -7.62 8.10
CA ASP A 20 22.41 -7.28 8.32
C ASP A 20 21.59 -7.99 7.23
N PHE A 21 20.89 -9.06 7.61
CA PHE A 21 19.88 -9.67 6.76
C PHE A 21 18.76 -8.65 6.55
N ALA A 22 18.73 -7.99 5.40
CA ALA A 22 17.59 -7.19 5.00
C ALA A 22 16.39 -8.12 4.83
N ASN A 23 15.47 -8.13 5.80
CA ASN A 23 14.20 -8.82 5.66
C ASN A 23 13.31 -8.03 4.68
N ALA A 24 12.98 -8.66 3.56
CA ALA A 24 12.13 -8.07 2.51
C ALA A 24 10.62 -8.22 2.80
N SER A 25 10.26 -8.87 3.91
CA SER A 25 8.89 -9.13 4.36
C SER A 25 8.72 -8.73 5.83
N ASP A 26 7.49 -8.82 6.33
CA ASP A 26 7.21 -8.67 7.76
C ASP A 26 8.13 -9.59 8.61
N PRO A 27 8.68 -9.10 9.74
CA PRO A 27 9.50 -9.93 10.62
C PRO A 27 8.73 -11.13 11.17
N SER A 28 9.40 -12.28 11.32
CA SER A 28 8.80 -13.44 11.97
C SER A 28 8.42 -13.14 13.43
N PRO A 29 7.29 -13.69 13.93
CA PRO A 29 6.90 -13.51 15.32
C PRO A 29 7.90 -14.22 16.25
N LEU A 30 8.13 -13.65 17.43
CA LEU A 30 9.00 -14.21 18.48
C LEU A 30 8.21 -14.90 19.61
N GLN A 31 6.89 -14.91 19.50
CA GLN A 31 5.92 -15.49 20.43
C GLN A 31 4.63 -15.82 19.67
N ASP A 32 3.73 -16.60 20.28
CA ASP A 32 2.51 -17.08 19.62
C ASP A 32 1.60 -15.96 19.08
N PHE A 33 1.46 -14.87 19.83
CA PHE A 33 0.71 -13.68 19.41
C PHE A 33 1.19 -12.41 20.11
N CYS A 34 0.95 -11.26 19.48
CA CYS A 34 1.21 -9.92 20.00
C CYS A 34 0.09 -8.98 19.55
N VAL A 35 -1.11 -9.12 20.14
CA VAL A 35 -2.27 -8.28 19.78
C VAL A 35 -1.91 -6.80 19.94
N ALA A 36 -2.08 -6.01 18.88
CA ALA A 36 -1.65 -4.61 18.91
C ALA A 36 -2.45 -3.79 19.93
N VAL A 37 -1.79 -2.84 20.57
CA VAL A 37 -2.43 -1.78 21.36
C VAL A 37 -2.04 -0.41 20.83
N ASP A 38 -2.92 0.57 21.06
CA ASP A 38 -2.60 1.96 20.78
C ASP A 38 -1.51 2.47 21.74
N ASN A 39 -0.75 3.45 21.26
CA ASN A 39 0.48 3.90 21.91
C ASN A 39 0.23 4.30 23.37
N PRO A 40 0.97 3.74 24.36
CA PRO A 40 0.99 4.36 25.69
C PRO A 40 1.41 5.83 25.57
N ASN A 41 0.95 6.69 26.47
CA ASN A 41 1.13 8.16 26.44
C ASN A 41 2.60 8.66 26.31
N SER A 42 3.59 7.77 26.31
CA SER A 42 5.01 8.02 26.10
C SER A 42 5.48 7.65 24.68
N ALA A 43 5.22 8.57 23.74
CA ALA A 43 5.82 8.86 22.43
C ALA A 43 6.97 7.99 21.83
N VAL A 44 6.93 6.66 21.86
CA VAL A 44 7.89 5.82 21.13
C VAL A 44 7.20 5.18 19.92
N PHE A 45 7.80 5.31 18.74
CA PHE A 45 7.38 4.62 17.51
C PHE A 45 8.29 3.41 17.28
N VAL A 46 7.69 2.25 17.04
CA VAL A 46 8.40 0.99 16.75
C VAL A 46 8.04 0.47 15.36
N ASN A 47 8.86 -0.41 14.80
CA ASN A 47 8.49 -1.13 13.57
C ASN A 47 7.39 -2.16 13.91
N GLY A 48 6.14 -1.85 13.54
CA GLY A 48 4.95 -2.61 13.94
C GLY A 48 4.14 -1.87 15.00
N ARG A 49 3.65 -2.57 16.02
CA ARG A 49 2.92 -2.00 17.16
C ARG A 49 3.26 -2.69 18.48
N PHE A 50 3.05 -1.97 19.58
CA PHE A 50 3.15 -2.55 20.93
C PHE A 50 2.12 -3.65 21.15
N CYS A 51 2.46 -4.64 21.98
CA CYS A 51 1.58 -5.75 22.30
C CYS A 51 0.75 -5.49 23.56
N LYS A 52 -0.49 -5.94 23.55
CA LYS A 52 -1.26 -6.26 24.76
C LYS A 52 -0.50 -7.31 25.56
N ASN A 53 -0.59 -7.27 26.89
CA ASN A 53 -0.06 -8.33 27.74
C ASN A 53 -0.72 -9.66 27.34
N PRO A 54 0.04 -10.71 26.99
CA PRO A 54 -0.52 -11.97 26.50
C PRO A 54 -1.47 -12.66 27.48
N LYS A 55 -1.36 -12.38 28.79
CA LYS A 55 -2.27 -12.93 29.81
C LYS A 55 -3.65 -12.30 29.80
N ASP A 56 -3.79 -11.14 29.18
CA ASP A 56 -5.05 -10.38 29.12
C ASP A 56 -5.73 -10.56 27.75
N VAL A 57 -5.17 -11.38 26.86
CA VAL A 57 -5.74 -11.68 25.54
C VAL A 57 -6.90 -12.66 25.69
N GLU A 58 -8.03 -12.31 25.08
CA GLU A 58 -9.25 -13.13 25.04
C GLU A 58 -9.56 -13.54 23.60
N ILE A 59 -10.50 -14.48 23.41
CA ILE A 59 -10.83 -14.98 22.06
C ILE A 59 -11.42 -13.87 21.17
N GLU A 60 -12.06 -12.87 21.78
CA GLU A 60 -12.61 -11.70 21.14
C GLU A 60 -11.53 -10.84 20.48
N ASP A 61 -10.31 -10.80 21.03
CA ASP A 61 -9.18 -10.10 20.40
C ASP A 61 -8.73 -10.80 19.12
N LEU A 62 -8.94 -12.12 19.01
CA LEU A 62 -8.48 -12.98 17.92
C LEU A 62 -9.55 -13.26 16.85
N VAL A 63 -10.74 -12.66 16.98
CA VAL A 63 -11.86 -12.88 16.04
C VAL A 63 -12.32 -11.56 15.44
N TYR A 64 -12.12 -11.40 14.14
CA TYR A 64 -12.70 -10.29 13.39
C TYR A 64 -14.12 -10.62 12.92
N LYS A 65 -15.10 -9.83 13.36
CA LYS A 65 -16.51 -9.94 12.91
C LYS A 65 -16.84 -8.82 11.92
N GLY A 66 -17.69 -9.12 10.94
CA GLY A 66 -18.15 -8.14 9.94
C GLY A 66 -17.46 -8.21 8.59
N PHE A 67 -16.51 -9.13 8.37
CA PHE A 67 -15.88 -9.32 7.05
C PHE A 67 -16.85 -9.76 5.95
N ASN A 68 -18.03 -10.26 6.33
CA ASN A 68 -19.10 -10.64 5.41
C ASN A 68 -19.93 -9.43 4.90
N ILE A 69 -19.75 -8.24 5.47
CA ILE A 69 -20.52 -7.05 5.09
C ILE A 69 -19.95 -6.49 3.77
N PRO A 70 -20.78 -6.36 2.72
CA PRO A 70 -20.33 -5.77 1.46
C PRO A 70 -19.95 -4.30 1.62
N GLY A 71 -18.90 -3.88 0.90
CA GLY A 71 -18.55 -2.46 0.76
C GLY A 71 -19.56 -1.69 -0.09
N ASP A 72 -19.63 -0.37 0.10
CA ASP A 72 -20.52 0.50 -0.69
C ASP A 72 -19.95 0.77 -2.08
N THR A 73 -20.56 0.16 -3.09
CA THR A 73 -20.16 0.33 -4.49
C THR A 73 -20.81 1.55 -5.15
N ASN A 74 -21.63 2.33 -4.45
CA ASN A 74 -22.19 3.58 -4.96
C ASN A 74 -21.17 4.73 -4.87
N ASN A 75 -20.02 4.54 -5.49
CA ASN A 75 -18.91 5.47 -5.51
C ASN A 75 -18.42 5.68 -6.95
N THR A 76 -17.52 6.64 -7.16
CA THR A 76 -17.04 7.04 -8.50
C THR A 76 -16.45 5.89 -9.31
N GLN A 77 -15.82 4.92 -8.64
CA GLN A 77 -15.19 3.77 -9.29
C GLN A 77 -16.12 2.56 -9.40
N GLY A 78 -17.27 2.55 -8.72
CA GLY A 78 -18.21 1.42 -8.71
C GLY A 78 -17.68 0.18 -7.99
N ALA A 79 -16.62 0.30 -7.19
CA ALA A 79 -16.02 -0.81 -6.44
C ALA A 79 -15.47 -0.32 -5.09
N GLU A 80 -15.49 -1.18 -4.09
CA GLU A 80 -15.01 -0.87 -2.74
C GLU A 80 -14.17 -2.01 -2.19
N ALA A 81 -12.99 -1.67 -1.65
CA ALA A 81 -12.06 -2.64 -1.09
C ALA A 81 -11.95 -2.45 0.43
N THR A 82 -12.66 -3.30 1.17
CA THR A 82 -12.60 -3.34 2.63
C THR A 82 -11.36 -4.13 3.08
N LEU A 83 -10.23 -3.43 3.19
CA LEU A 83 -9.00 -3.99 3.78
C LEU A 83 -9.14 -4.15 5.29
N VAL A 84 -8.78 -5.33 5.80
CA VAL A 84 -8.64 -5.69 7.21
C VAL A 84 -7.15 -5.97 7.45
N ASP A 85 -6.42 -4.90 7.77
CA ASP A 85 -5.01 -4.93 8.15
C ASP A 85 -4.86 -4.78 9.67
N ILE A 86 -3.62 -4.69 10.16
CA ILE A 86 -3.31 -4.47 11.58
C ILE A 86 -4.08 -3.30 12.22
N ASN A 87 -4.48 -2.28 11.45
CA ASN A 87 -5.18 -1.12 12.00
C ASN A 87 -6.66 -1.42 12.30
N LYS A 88 -7.27 -2.37 11.57
CA LYS A 88 -8.65 -2.81 11.82
C LYS A 88 -8.73 -4.10 12.63
N PHE A 89 -7.71 -4.95 12.55
CA PHE A 89 -7.64 -6.20 13.28
C PHE A 89 -6.29 -6.33 14.01
N PRO A 90 -6.21 -5.81 15.24
CA PRO A 90 -4.96 -5.75 16.01
C PRO A 90 -4.23 -7.08 16.21
N ALA A 91 -4.94 -8.22 16.19
CA ALA A 91 -4.33 -9.54 16.31
C ALA A 91 -3.41 -9.92 15.16
N LEU A 92 -3.49 -9.24 14.00
CA LEU A 92 -2.60 -9.49 12.87
C LEU A 92 -1.15 -9.05 13.12
N ASN A 93 -0.90 -8.28 14.17
CA ASN A 93 0.43 -7.78 14.50
C ASN A 93 1.41 -8.93 14.74
N THR A 94 2.58 -8.83 14.10
CA THR A 94 3.67 -9.81 14.01
C THR A 94 3.37 -11.07 13.19
N LEU A 95 2.15 -11.25 12.66
CA LEU A 95 1.74 -12.48 11.97
C LEU A 95 1.97 -12.47 10.46
N GLY A 96 2.33 -11.33 9.88
CA GLY A 96 2.72 -11.24 8.47
C GLY A 96 1.59 -11.53 7.48
N VAL A 97 0.32 -11.35 7.87
CA VAL A 97 -0.83 -11.58 7.00
C VAL A 97 -1.92 -10.52 7.19
N SER A 98 -2.66 -10.24 6.12
CA SER A 98 -3.89 -9.45 6.15
C SER A 98 -4.84 -9.87 5.03
N MET A 99 -6.08 -9.40 5.04
CA MET A 99 -7.07 -9.73 4.01
C MET A 99 -7.89 -8.51 3.58
N ALA A 100 -8.40 -8.52 2.37
CA ALA A 100 -9.40 -7.56 1.93
C ALA A 100 -10.58 -8.28 1.29
N ARG A 101 -11.79 -7.74 1.52
CA ARG A 101 -12.98 -8.04 0.72
C ARG A 101 -13.12 -6.95 -0.32
N ILE A 102 -13.33 -7.32 -1.58
CA ILE A 102 -13.56 -6.35 -2.65
C ILE A 102 -14.93 -6.63 -3.27
N ASP A 103 -15.80 -5.65 -3.22
CA ASP A 103 -17.13 -5.67 -3.82
C ASP A 103 -17.14 -4.77 -5.05
N PHE A 104 -17.76 -5.23 -6.13
CA PHE A 104 -17.88 -4.52 -7.39
C PHE A 104 -19.35 -4.42 -7.77
N GLY A 105 -19.81 -3.20 -8.02
CA GLY A 105 -21.07 -2.96 -8.73
C GLY A 105 -20.92 -3.31 -10.22
N PRO A 106 -21.99 -3.21 -11.02
CA PRO A 106 -21.92 -3.41 -12.46
C PRO A 106 -20.88 -2.46 -13.07
N PHE A 107 -19.93 -2.99 -13.85
CA PHE A 107 -18.83 -2.21 -14.44
C PHE A 107 -17.93 -1.48 -13.43
N GLY A 108 -17.90 -1.95 -12.17
CA GLY A 108 -17.01 -1.43 -11.14
C GLY A 108 -15.54 -1.71 -11.42
N LEU A 109 -14.68 -0.74 -11.09
CA LEU A 109 -13.23 -0.79 -11.26
C LEU A 109 -12.55 -0.72 -9.88
N ASN A 110 -11.89 -1.79 -9.47
CA ASN A 110 -10.83 -1.64 -8.48
C ASN A 110 -9.62 -1.03 -9.22
N THR A 111 -9.43 0.28 -9.01
CA THR A 111 -8.55 1.14 -9.79
C THR A 111 -7.13 0.62 -9.92
N ILE A 112 -6.35 1.16 -10.84
CA ILE A 112 -4.94 0.81 -11.03
C ILE A 112 -4.17 1.15 -9.76
N HIS A 113 -3.62 0.13 -9.09
CA HIS A 113 -2.94 0.26 -7.80
C HIS A 113 -1.78 -0.71 -7.65
N LEU A 114 -1.02 -0.53 -6.56
CA LEU A 114 0.03 -1.45 -6.13
C LEU A 114 0.12 -1.55 -4.60
N HIS A 115 0.69 -2.65 -4.13
CA HIS A 115 0.95 -2.92 -2.71
C HIS A 115 2.47 -2.91 -2.46
N PRO A 116 3.05 -1.86 -1.83
CA PRO A 116 4.50 -1.72 -1.71
C PRO A 116 5.14 -2.76 -0.78
N ARG A 117 4.38 -3.35 0.15
CA ARG A 117 4.90 -4.24 1.21
C ARG A 117 4.36 -5.66 1.16
N SER A 118 3.61 -6.03 0.11
CA SER A 118 3.07 -7.39 0.03
C SER A 118 2.77 -7.81 -1.40
N SER A 119 2.97 -9.11 -1.67
CA SER A 119 2.27 -9.77 -2.77
C SER A 119 0.80 -10.03 -2.36
N GLU A 120 -0.07 -10.19 -3.35
CA GLU A 120 -1.49 -10.45 -3.16
C GLU A 120 -1.88 -11.75 -3.87
N ILE A 121 -2.73 -12.55 -3.22
CA ILE A 121 -3.47 -13.63 -3.86
C ILE A 121 -4.96 -13.30 -3.81
N PHE A 122 -5.60 -13.30 -4.98
CA PHE A 122 -6.95 -12.78 -5.17
C PHE A 122 -7.86 -13.89 -5.72
N ALA A 123 -8.95 -14.18 -5.03
CA ALA A 123 -9.90 -15.23 -5.36
C ALA A 123 -11.30 -14.65 -5.63
N VAL A 124 -11.86 -14.97 -6.81
CA VAL A 124 -13.20 -14.52 -7.19
C VAL A 124 -14.24 -15.46 -6.60
N LEU A 125 -15.15 -14.92 -5.79
CA LEU A 125 -16.21 -15.72 -5.16
C LEU A 125 -17.57 -15.57 -5.86
N GLU A 126 -17.81 -14.42 -6.51
CA GLU A 126 -18.99 -14.18 -7.35
C GLU A 126 -18.66 -13.27 -8.54
N GLY A 127 -19.41 -13.45 -9.63
CA GLY A 127 -19.33 -12.60 -10.82
C GLY A 127 -18.24 -12.98 -11.82
N THR A 128 -17.83 -12.01 -12.64
CA THR A 128 -16.81 -12.18 -13.68
C THR A 128 -15.97 -10.92 -13.79
N LEU A 129 -14.67 -11.04 -13.49
CA LEU A 129 -13.75 -9.92 -13.38
C LEU A 129 -12.67 -10.02 -14.46
N TYR A 130 -12.47 -8.96 -15.21
CA TYR A 130 -11.25 -8.75 -15.98
C TYR A 130 -10.15 -8.27 -15.02
N ALA A 131 -9.02 -8.95 -14.97
CA ALA A 131 -7.91 -8.60 -14.09
C ALA A 131 -6.60 -8.60 -14.86
N GLY A 132 -5.67 -7.73 -14.47
CA GLY A 132 -4.37 -7.66 -15.10
C GLY A 132 -3.27 -7.13 -14.19
N VAL A 133 -2.04 -7.52 -14.50
CA VAL A 133 -0.80 -7.08 -13.83
C VAL A 133 0.23 -6.64 -14.85
N VAL A 134 0.97 -5.58 -14.54
CA VAL A 134 2.00 -5.00 -15.39
C VAL A 134 3.38 -5.26 -14.79
N THR A 135 4.26 -5.91 -15.55
CA THR A 135 5.64 -6.19 -15.14
C THR A 135 6.58 -5.00 -15.41
N THR A 136 7.80 -5.07 -14.87
CA THR A 136 8.80 -3.97 -14.97
C THR A 136 9.32 -3.71 -16.39
N ASP A 137 9.14 -4.66 -17.31
CA ASP A 137 9.37 -4.52 -18.76
C ASP A 137 8.12 -4.02 -19.52
N TYR A 138 7.12 -3.52 -18.79
CA TYR A 138 5.87 -2.95 -19.31
C TYR A 138 4.97 -3.96 -20.05
N LYS A 139 5.13 -5.25 -19.78
CA LYS A 139 4.23 -6.28 -20.31
C LYS A 139 2.99 -6.43 -19.43
N LEU A 140 1.82 -6.39 -20.06
CA LEU A 140 0.54 -6.73 -19.44
C LEU A 140 0.34 -8.26 -19.48
N TYR A 141 0.00 -8.83 -18.33
CA TYR A 141 -0.59 -10.16 -18.21
C TYR A 141 -2.00 -9.99 -17.69
N ASP A 142 -2.99 -10.30 -18.52
CA ASP A 142 -4.40 -10.12 -18.24
C ASP A 142 -5.22 -11.38 -18.52
N THR A 143 -6.36 -11.48 -17.86
CA THR A 143 -7.32 -12.58 -18.06
C THR A 143 -8.70 -12.19 -17.56
N VAL A 144 -9.70 -13.03 -17.89
CA VAL A 144 -11.04 -12.97 -17.31
C VAL A 144 -11.17 -14.09 -16.28
N LEU A 145 -11.37 -13.68 -15.02
CA LEU A 145 -11.58 -14.55 -13.87
C LEU A 145 -13.07 -14.74 -13.62
N ARG A 146 -13.48 -15.98 -13.35
CA ARG A 146 -14.83 -16.36 -12.94
C ARG A 146 -14.82 -16.87 -11.50
N LYS A 147 -16.01 -17.09 -10.94
CA LYS A 147 -16.17 -17.71 -9.62
C LYS A 147 -15.32 -18.98 -9.48
N GLY A 148 -14.46 -19.01 -8.47
CA GLY A 148 -13.53 -20.11 -8.17
C GLY A 148 -12.12 -19.89 -8.72
N ASP A 149 -11.92 -18.96 -9.65
CA ASP A 149 -10.60 -18.66 -10.19
C ASP A 149 -9.79 -17.80 -9.22
N MET A 150 -8.46 -17.96 -9.29
CA MET A 150 -7.50 -17.21 -8.48
C MET A 150 -6.41 -16.61 -9.37
N ILE A 151 -5.90 -15.45 -8.95
CA ILE A 151 -4.76 -14.77 -9.57
C ILE A 151 -3.79 -14.30 -8.49
N VAL A 152 -2.51 -14.18 -8.85
CA VAL A 152 -1.46 -13.63 -7.98
C VAL A 152 -0.97 -12.30 -8.52
N PHE A 153 -0.79 -11.31 -7.64
CA PHE A 153 -0.15 -10.05 -7.94
C PHE A 153 1.17 -9.94 -7.16
N PRO A 154 2.33 -9.96 -7.83
CA PRO A 154 3.62 -9.81 -7.16
C PRO A 154 3.75 -8.45 -6.47
N GLN A 155 4.47 -8.43 -5.35
CA GLN A 155 4.70 -7.23 -4.55
C GLN A 155 5.17 -6.04 -5.38
N GLY A 156 4.52 -4.89 -5.18
CA GLY A 156 4.87 -3.62 -5.80
C GLY A 156 4.51 -3.48 -7.28
N LEU A 157 3.98 -4.52 -7.94
CA LEU A 157 3.56 -4.42 -9.34
C LEU A 157 2.18 -3.78 -9.46
N ILE A 158 2.03 -2.97 -10.51
CA ILE A 158 0.76 -2.34 -10.86
C ILE A 158 -0.22 -3.41 -11.32
N HIS A 159 -1.43 -3.39 -10.77
CA HIS A 159 -2.51 -4.28 -11.15
C HIS A 159 -3.88 -3.61 -10.95
N PHE A 160 -4.93 -4.25 -11.46
CA PHE A 160 -6.30 -3.76 -11.42
C PHE A 160 -7.29 -4.93 -11.59
N GLN A 161 -8.55 -4.68 -11.23
CA GLN A 161 -9.66 -5.57 -11.57
C GLN A 161 -10.88 -4.75 -12.00
N PHE A 162 -11.61 -5.24 -12.99
CA PHE A 162 -12.78 -4.59 -13.56
C PHE A 162 -13.92 -5.59 -13.72
N ASN A 163 -15.10 -5.26 -13.22
CA ASN A 163 -16.27 -6.13 -13.35
C ASN A 163 -16.84 -6.03 -14.77
N LEU A 164 -16.76 -7.12 -15.55
CA LEU A 164 -17.34 -7.18 -16.89
C LEU A 164 -18.86 -7.40 -16.85
N GLY A 165 -19.39 -7.80 -15.70
CA GLY A 165 -20.79 -8.15 -15.50
C GLY A 165 -21.70 -6.93 -15.38
N LYS A 166 -22.97 -7.14 -15.78
CA LYS A 166 -24.09 -6.24 -15.48
C LYS A 166 -24.66 -6.44 -14.08
N THR A 167 -24.12 -7.40 -13.33
CA THR A 167 -24.48 -7.74 -11.96
C THR A 167 -23.28 -7.51 -11.05
N ASN A 168 -23.52 -7.47 -9.75
CA ASN A 168 -22.45 -7.35 -8.77
C ASN A 168 -21.49 -8.56 -8.86
N ALA A 169 -20.25 -8.32 -8.45
CA ALA A 169 -19.20 -9.31 -8.30
C ALA A 169 -18.50 -9.07 -6.96
N PHE A 170 -17.91 -10.11 -6.38
CA PHE A 170 -17.08 -9.93 -5.19
C PHE A 170 -15.95 -10.94 -5.14
N ALA A 171 -14.85 -10.52 -4.52
CA ALA A 171 -13.63 -11.29 -4.38
C ALA A 171 -12.98 -11.06 -3.01
N ILE A 172 -12.05 -11.95 -2.66
CA ILE A 172 -11.23 -11.84 -1.46
C ILE A 172 -9.76 -11.80 -1.88
N ALA A 173 -9.03 -10.83 -1.34
CA ALA A 173 -7.59 -10.74 -1.44
C ALA A 173 -6.95 -11.15 -0.11
N SER A 174 -5.84 -11.89 -0.16
CA SER A 174 -4.99 -12.15 1.00
C SER A 174 -3.57 -11.66 0.71
N PHE A 175 -2.92 -11.16 1.75
CA PHE A 175 -1.63 -10.49 1.66
C PHE A 175 -0.62 -11.16 2.60
N GLY A 176 0.63 -11.25 2.17
CA GLY A 176 1.78 -11.69 2.97
C GLY A 176 2.41 -10.58 3.82
N SER A 177 1.61 -9.64 4.32
CA SER A 177 2.01 -8.63 5.31
C SER A 177 0.80 -8.26 6.16
N GLN A 178 1.02 -7.94 7.43
CA GLN A 178 0.02 -7.35 8.33
C GLN A 178 -0.42 -5.96 7.89
N ASN A 179 0.38 -5.29 7.06
CA ASN A 179 0.13 -3.97 6.50
C ASN A 179 0.70 -3.89 5.07
N PRO A 180 -0.04 -4.38 4.06
CA PRO A 180 0.43 -4.41 2.67
C PRO A 180 0.70 -3.00 2.11
N GLY A 181 -0.01 -1.99 2.63
CA GLY A 181 -0.08 -0.65 2.07
C GLY A 181 -0.76 -0.65 0.72
N ARG A 182 -1.24 0.50 0.26
CA ARG A 182 -1.85 0.63 -1.06
C ARG A 182 -1.54 1.99 -1.64
N ILE A 183 -1.14 2.01 -2.91
CA ILE A 183 -1.02 3.24 -3.69
C ILE A 183 -1.96 3.09 -4.88
N ASN A 184 -3.05 3.85 -4.89
CA ASN A 184 -3.83 4.07 -6.11
C ASN A 184 -3.00 4.97 -7.02
N VAL A 185 -2.62 4.48 -8.20
CA VAL A 185 -1.68 5.18 -9.09
C VAL A 185 -2.23 6.53 -9.49
N VAL A 186 -3.51 6.61 -9.85
CA VAL A 186 -4.13 7.85 -10.32
C VAL A 186 -4.24 8.88 -9.18
N ASP A 187 -4.66 8.47 -7.99
CA ASP A 187 -4.71 9.35 -6.81
C ASP A 187 -3.31 9.79 -6.37
N GLY A 188 -2.31 8.90 -6.49
CA GLY A 188 -0.91 9.22 -6.22
C GLY A 188 -0.30 10.24 -7.19
N LEU A 189 -0.87 10.37 -8.39
CA LEU A 189 -0.45 11.36 -9.39
C LEU A 189 -1.21 12.68 -9.25
N PHE A 190 -2.52 12.63 -9.04
CA PHE A 190 -3.40 13.81 -9.13
C PHE A 190 -4.07 14.21 -7.80
N GLY A 191 -4.13 13.33 -6.81
CA GLY A 191 -4.75 13.56 -5.50
C GLY A 191 -3.79 14.05 -4.40
N THR A 192 -2.50 14.24 -4.70
CA THR A 192 -1.47 14.53 -3.68
C THR A 192 -1.62 15.90 -3.03
N ARG A 193 -1.24 15.97 -1.75
CA ARG A 193 -1.21 17.20 -0.93
C ARG A 193 0.11 17.21 -0.11
N PRO A 194 1.07 18.10 -0.41
CA PRO A 194 1.08 19.07 -1.51
C PRO A 194 1.07 18.40 -2.89
N ARG A 195 0.52 19.09 -3.90
CA ARG A 195 0.39 18.60 -5.28
C ARG A 195 1.76 18.43 -5.95
N ILE A 196 1.90 17.41 -6.81
CA ILE A 196 3.04 17.27 -7.72
C ILE A 196 3.12 18.49 -8.66
N LEU A 197 4.32 18.99 -8.91
CA LEU A 197 4.54 20.14 -9.79
C LEU A 197 3.96 19.89 -11.18
N ASP A 198 3.30 20.90 -11.73
CA ASP A 198 2.70 20.84 -13.07
C ASP A 198 3.74 20.47 -14.12
N ASP A 199 4.95 21.02 -14.00
CA ASP A 199 6.06 20.77 -14.92
C ASP A 199 6.53 19.30 -14.90
N VAL A 200 6.43 18.63 -13.74
CA VAL A 200 6.70 17.19 -13.63
C VAL A 200 5.61 16.40 -14.36
N LEU A 201 4.33 16.74 -14.13
CA LEU A 201 3.20 16.04 -14.73
C LEU A 201 3.11 16.27 -16.25
N THR A 202 3.26 17.50 -16.74
CA THR A 202 3.25 17.80 -18.19
C THR A 202 4.37 17.06 -18.89
N LYS A 203 5.57 17.02 -18.29
CA LYS A 203 6.71 16.29 -18.86
C LYS A 203 6.51 14.78 -18.81
N ALA A 204 5.97 14.24 -17.72
CA ALA A 204 5.71 12.81 -17.57
C ALA A 204 4.62 12.29 -18.52
N PHE A 205 3.53 13.05 -18.68
CA PHE A 205 2.41 12.70 -19.55
C PHE A 205 2.62 13.14 -21.00
N GLN A 206 3.62 13.99 -21.29
CA GLN A 206 3.89 14.55 -22.63
C GLN A 206 2.70 15.33 -23.20
N VAL A 207 2.02 16.08 -22.34
CA VAL A 207 0.85 16.89 -22.69
C VAL A 207 0.99 18.31 -22.18
N ASP A 208 0.19 19.21 -22.75
CA ASP A 208 0.12 20.60 -22.29
C ASP A 208 -0.49 20.71 -20.90
N LYS A 209 -0.17 21.83 -20.25
CA LYS A 209 -0.67 22.18 -18.91
C LYS A 209 -2.19 22.12 -18.80
N ILE A 210 -2.92 22.46 -19.86
CA ILE A 210 -4.39 22.46 -19.88
C ILE A 210 -4.95 21.06 -19.59
N VAL A 211 -4.40 20.03 -20.25
CA VAL A 211 -4.79 18.63 -20.02
C VAL A 211 -4.52 18.20 -18.59
N ILE A 212 -3.36 18.59 -18.04
CA ILE A 212 -3.03 18.31 -16.64
C ILE A 212 -4.02 18.98 -15.68
N GLN A 213 -4.37 20.25 -15.89
CA GLN A 213 -5.36 20.92 -15.04
C GLN A 213 -6.74 20.26 -15.13
N GLU A 214 -7.14 19.83 -16.32
CA GLU A 214 -8.39 19.09 -16.51
C GLU A 214 -8.40 17.81 -15.68
N LEU A 215 -7.37 16.96 -15.81
CA LEU A 215 -7.24 15.73 -15.02
C LEU A 215 -7.34 16.01 -13.52
N LEU A 216 -6.62 17.02 -13.03
CA LEU A 216 -6.62 17.38 -11.62
C LEU A 216 -7.93 17.97 -11.10
N SER A 217 -8.75 18.56 -11.97
CA SER A 217 -10.07 19.05 -11.59
C SER A 217 -10.97 17.91 -11.10
N HIS A 218 -10.77 16.69 -11.61
CA HIS A 218 -11.51 15.50 -11.17
C HIS A 218 -11.09 14.98 -9.79
N PHE A 219 -9.90 15.37 -9.29
CA PHE A 219 -9.33 14.90 -8.01
C PHE A 219 -9.21 16.01 -6.95
N SER A 220 -9.67 17.22 -7.27
CA SER A 220 -9.62 18.35 -6.34
C SER A 220 -10.91 18.41 -5.52
N SER A 221 -10.84 18.07 -4.23
CA SER A 221 -11.93 18.32 -3.28
C SER A 221 -12.34 19.80 -3.31
N GLN A 222 -13.64 20.08 -3.41
CA GLN A 222 -14.29 21.39 -3.55
C GLN A 222 -14.01 22.45 -2.45
N ASN A 223 -13.05 22.24 -1.54
CA ASN A 223 -12.66 23.21 -0.51
C ASN A 223 -11.13 23.30 -0.37
N SER A 224 -10.46 23.80 -1.40
CA SER A 224 -9.06 24.24 -1.30
C SER A 224 -8.97 25.64 -1.88
N SER A 225 -9.57 26.60 -1.17
CA SER A 225 -9.40 28.04 -1.40
C SER A 225 -8.24 28.63 -0.57
N ILE A 226 -7.32 27.78 -0.09
CA ILE A 226 -6.13 28.21 0.63
C ILE A 226 -4.95 27.35 0.13
N ASN A 227 -3.99 27.98 -0.55
CA ASN A 227 -2.77 27.42 -1.18
C ASN A 227 -2.81 26.98 -2.66
N THR A 228 -3.83 27.38 -3.41
CA THR A 228 -3.97 27.13 -4.87
C THR A 228 -3.17 28.14 -5.71
N ILE A 229 -1.98 28.52 -5.28
CA ILE A 229 -0.96 29.08 -6.17
C ILE A 229 0.02 27.93 -6.35
N GLY A 230 -0.09 27.27 -7.52
CA GLY A 230 0.68 26.08 -7.86
C GLY A 230 2.12 26.21 -7.39
N ARG A 231 2.57 25.21 -6.62
CA ARG A 231 3.97 25.07 -6.23
C ARG A 231 4.76 25.13 -7.53
N SER A 232 5.38 26.27 -7.80
CA SER A 232 6.13 26.48 -9.04
C SER A 232 7.58 26.14 -8.75
N ILE A 233 8.31 25.75 -9.80
CA ILE A 233 9.76 25.57 -9.71
C ILE A 233 10.43 26.81 -9.10
N LEU A 234 9.91 28.02 -9.38
CA LEU A 234 10.41 29.27 -8.80
C LEU A 234 10.22 29.36 -7.28
N GLN A 235 9.11 28.86 -6.73
CA GLN A 235 8.89 28.82 -5.28
C GLN A 235 9.83 27.83 -4.57
N LEU A 236 10.16 26.72 -5.22
CA LEU A 236 11.17 25.79 -4.71
C LEU A 236 12.56 26.42 -4.73
N PHE A 237 12.93 27.14 -5.78
CA PHE A 237 14.20 27.86 -5.84
C PHE A 237 14.30 28.95 -4.77
N ALA A 238 13.23 29.69 -4.51
CA ALA A 238 13.21 30.70 -3.44
C ALA A 238 13.39 30.12 -2.02
N GLN A 239 12.98 28.86 -1.79
CA GLN A 239 13.27 28.16 -0.53
C GLN A 239 14.76 27.82 -0.42
N THR A 240 15.38 27.33 -1.50
CA THR A 240 16.81 26.98 -1.50
C THR A 240 17.76 28.16 -1.32
N THR A 241 17.37 29.36 -1.75
CA THR A 241 18.20 30.57 -1.58
C THR A 241 18.20 31.10 -0.14
N ASN A 242 17.14 30.86 0.63
CA ASN A 242 17.06 31.28 2.03
C ASN A 242 17.82 30.32 2.96
N ASP A 243 17.95 29.04 2.60
CA ASP A 243 18.74 28.06 3.37
C ASP A 243 20.26 28.22 3.17
N CYS A 244 20.70 28.96 2.15
CA CYS A 244 22.12 29.28 1.93
C CYS A 244 22.55 30.62 2.55
N ALA A 245 21.64 31.33 3.23
CA ALA A 245 21.87 32.66 3.79
C ALA A 245 21.98 32.68 5.33
N ASN A 246 22.01 31.52 6.00
CA ASN A 246 22.24 31.36 7.43
C ASN A 246 23.49 30.52 7.71
#